data_AF-A0A7S9LUV2-F1
#
_entry.id   AF-A0A7S9LUV2-F1
#
_cell.length_a   1.000
_cell.length_b   1.000
_cell.length_c   1.000
_cell.angle_alpha   90.00
_cell.angle_beta   90.00
_cell.angle_gamma   90.00
#
_symmetry.space_group_name_H-M   'P 1'
#
loop_
_entity.id
_entity.type
_entity.pdbx_description
1 polymer ?
#
loop_
_entity_poly.entity_id
_entity_poly.type
_entity_poly.pdbx_seq_one_letter_code
_entity_poly.pdbx_strand_id
1 'polypeptide(L)'
;MTELEDLTVDALKDLGRVQKVEGHNDMTRDELLEALKGPVDYSIAEWLGRPRKELYDAAGERGIEGRKDMQKWELIKALAGR
;
A
#
# COMPACT_ATOMS: atom_id res chain seq x y z
N MET A 1 -10.12 -10.61 -3.68
CA MET A 1 -9.87 -9.45 -2.81
C MET A 1 -9.30 -9.98 -1.49
N THR A 2 -8.48 -9.19 -0.81
CA THR A 2 -7.92 -9.52 0.50
C THR A 2 -8.72 -8.78 1.58
N GLU A 3 -9.12 -9.49 2.64
CA GLU A 3 -9.81 -8.87 3.77
C GLU A 3 -8.84 -7.99 4.56
N LEU A 4 -9.32 -6.88 5.11
CA LEU A 4 -8.47 -5.97 5.88
C LEU A 4 -7.89 -6.64 7.13
N GLU A 5 -8.64 -7.57 7.73
CA GLU A 5 -8.25 -8.31 8.92
C GLU A 5 -7.02 -9.22 8.69
N ASP A 6 -6.78 -9.63 7.44
CA ASP A 6 -5.62 -10.44 7.07
C ASP A 6 -4.33 -9.62 6.91
N LEU A 7 -4.45 -8.29 6.91
CA LEU A 7 -3.31 -7.39 6.73
C LEU A 7 -2.61 -7.06 8.05
N THR A 8 -1.29 -6.90 7.96
CA THR A 8 -0.48 -6.39 9.07
C THR A 8 -0.75 -4.90 9.29
N VAL A 9 -0.39 -4.38 10.47
CA VAL A 9 -0.55 -2.95 10.77
C VAL A 9 0.19 -2.07 9.76
N ASP A 10 1.42 -2.44 9.37
CA ASP A 10 2.17 -1.71 8.35
C ASP A 10 1.48 -1.73 6.99
N ALA A 11 0.89 -2.86 6.60
CA ALA A 11 0.10 -2.97 5.37
C ALA A 11 -1.17 -2.11 5.42
N LEU A 12 -1.85 -2.05 6.57
CA LEU A 12 -2.99 -1.17 6.80
C LEU A 12 -2.59 0.32 6.75
N LYS A 13 -1.43 0.69 7.30
CA LYS A 13 -0.90 2.06 7.21
C LYS A 13 -0.56 2.44 5.78
N ASP A 14 0.08 1.54 5.03
CA ASP A 14 0.34 1.75 3.60
C ASP A 14 -0.98 1.92 2.82
N LEU A 15 -1.99 1.10 3.12
CA LEU A 15 -3.31 1.21 2.50
C LEU A 15 -3.99 2.53 2.86
N GLY A 16 -3.88 2.98 4.11
CA GLY A 16 -4.36 4.29 4.56
C GLY A 16 -3.75 5.40 3.72
N ARG A 17 -2.45 5.32 3.44
CA ARG A 17 -1.80 6.28 2.52
C ARG A 17 -2.36 6.18 1.09
N VAL A 18 -2.53 4.96 0.56
CA VAL A 18 -3.06 4.71 -0.79
C VAL A 18 -4.48 5.26 -0.96
N GLN A 19 -5.32 5.09 0.07
CA GLN A 19 -6.71 5.57 0.14
C GLN A 19 -6.84 7.04 0.63
N LYS A 20 -5.72 7.68 0.98
CA LYS A 20 -5.67 9.06 1.51
C LYS A 20 -6.45 9.24 2.82
N VAL A 21 -6.41 8.25 3.71
CA VAL A 21 -6.91 8.35 5.09
C VAL A 21 -5.98 9.24 5.89
N GLU A 22 -6.50 10.34 6.45
CA GLU A 22 -5.72 11.25 7.29
C GLU A 22 -5.37 10.60 8.63
N GLY A 23 -4.20 10.91 9.19
CA GLY A 23 -3.76 10.35 10.47
C GLY A 23 -3.40 8.87 10.46
N HIS A 24 -3.42 8.20 9.30
CA HIS A 24 -3.21 6.74 9.18
C HIS A 24 -1.93 6.24 9.85
N ASN A 25 -0.86 7.04 9.91
CA ASN A 25 0.41 6.62 10.53
C ASN A 25 0.34 6.52 12.05
N ASP A 26 -0.55 7.29 12.68
CA ASP A 26 -0.70 7.40 14.13
C ASP A 26 -1.83 6.49 14.66
N MET A 27 -2.67 5.97 13.76
CA MET A 27 -3.75 5.05 14.10
C MET A 27 -3.24 3.67 14.54
N THR A 28 -3.97 3.09 15.50
CA THR A 28 -3.90 1.69 15.89
C THR A 28 -4.46 0.76 14.81
N ARG A 29 -4.28 -0.55 14.99
CA ARG A 29 -4.85 -1.55 14.07
C ARG A 29 -6.37 -1.41 13.95
N ASP A 30 -7.06 -1.30 15.07
CA ASP A 30 -8.52 -1.27 15.10
C ASP A 30 -9.05 0.02 14.47
N GLU A 31 -8.44 1.17 14.79
CA GLU A 31 -8.77 2.45 14.14
C GLU A 31 -8.54 2.42 12.62
N LEU A 32 -7.49 1.73 12.15
CA LEU A 32 -7.26 1.53 10.72
C LEU A 32 -8.35 0.64 10.10
N LEU A 33 -8.73 -0.46 10.74
CA LEU A 33 -9.80 -1.34 10.26
C LEU A 33 -11.15 -0.60 10.16
N GLU A 34 -11.43 0.33 11.08
CA GLU A 34 -12.62 1.18 11.04
C GLU A 34 -12.54 2.29 9.98
N ALA A 35 -11.35 2.87 9.75
CA ALA A 35 -11.17 3.98 8.82
C ALA A 35 -11.04 3.55 7.34
N LEU A 36 -10.57 2.32 7.09
CA LEU A 36 -10.28 1.81 5.75
C LEU A 36 -11.54 1.23 5.09
N LYS A 37 -11.67 1.44 3.78
CA LYS A 37 -12.87 1.01 3.04
C LYS A 37 -12.67 -0.35 2.40
N GLY A 38 -13.50 -1.30 2.82
CA GLY A 38 -13.80 -2.55 2.11
C GLY A 38 -12.59 -3.46 1.86
N PRO A 39 -12.84 -4.60 1.19
CA PRO A 39 -11.78 -5.53 0.86
C PRO A 39 -10.85 -4.93 -0.21
N VAL A 40 -9.57 -5.29 -0.14
CA VAL A 40 -8.52 -4.70 -0.98
C VAL A 40 -8.31 -5.55 -2.23
N ASP A 41 -8.04 -4.89 -3.36
CA ASP A 41 -7.65 -5.60 -4.58
C ASP A 41 -6.38 -6.42 -4.31
N TYR A 42 -6.35 -7.68 -4.75
CA TYR A 42 -5.17 -8.54 -4.59
C TYR A 42 -3.92 -7.89 -5.20
N SER A 43 -4.06 -7.15 -6.31
CA SER A 43 -2.92 -6.49 -6.96
C SER A 43 -2.32 -5.38 -6.10
N ILE A 44 -3.09 -4.74 -5.23
CA ILE A 44 -2.58 -3.75 -4.26
C ILE A 44 -2.04 -4.49 -3.04
N ALA A 45 -2.81 -5.45 -2.50
CA ALA A 45 -2.47 -6.19 -1.29
C ALA A 45 -1.11 -6.89 -1.36
N GLU A 46 -0.72 -7.39 -2.54
CA GLU A 46 0.59 -8.00 -2.80
C GLU A 46 1.78 -7.09 -2.42
N TRP A 47 1.61 -5.77 -2.50
CA TRP A 47 2.66 -4.78 -2.30
C TRP A 47 2.60 -4.06 -0.94
N LEU A 48 1.50 -4.17 -0.22
CA LEU A 48 1.34 -3.52 1.08
C LEU A 48 2.29 -4.12 2.13
N GLY A 49 2.81 -3.28 3.02
CA GLY A 49 3.72 -3.69 4.09
C GLY A 49 5.15 -3.98 3.63
N ARG A 50 5.40 -4.12 2.32
CA ARG A 50 6.75 -4.37 1.80
C ARG A 50 7.68 -3.18 2.02
N PRO A 51 8.99 -3.41 2.24
CA PRO A 51 9.99 -2.35 2.27
C PRO A 51 9.99 -1.54 0.97
N ARG A 52 10.21 -0.22 1.07
CA ARG A 52 10.31 0.67 -0.10
C ARG A 52 11.34 0.21 -1.13
N LYS A 53 12.45 -0.38 -0.67
CA LYS A 53 13.51 -0.91 -1.55
C LYS A 53 12.97 -2.03 -2.45
N GLU A 54 12.21 -2.99 -1.90
CA GLU A 54 11.60 -4.07 -2.69
C GLU A 54 10.63 -3.52 -3.75
N LEU A 55 9.82 -2.53 -3.38
CA LEU A 55 8.89 -1.88 -4.30
C LEU A 55 9.64 -1.14 -5.42
N TYR A 56 10.74 -0.47 -5.09
CA TYR A 56 11.56 0.24 -6.05
C TYR A 56 12.25 -0.71 -7.03
N ASP A 57 12.79 -1.82 -6.52
CA ASP A 57 13.47 -2.84 -7.34
C ASP A 57 12.44 -3.51 -8.29
N ALA A 58 11.28 -3.94 -7.77
CA ALA A 58 10.20 -4.52 -8.57
C ALA A 58 9.66 -3.54 -9.63
N ALA A 59 9.51 -2.25 -9.28
CA ALA A 59 9.11 -1.23 -10.23
C ALA A 59 10.17 -1.07 -11.34
N GLY A 60 11.43 -1.32 -11.03
CA GLY A 60 12.52 -1.32 -11.99
C GLY A 60 12.49 -2.49 -12.94
N GLU A 61 12.24 -3.69 -12.44
CA GLU A 61 12.09 -4.91 -13.26
C GLU A 61 10.88 -4.80 -14.20
N ARG A 62 9.82 -4.11 -13.79
CA ARG A 62 8.62 -3.86 -14.61
C ARG A 62 8.74 -2.65 -15.55
N GLY A 63 9.87 -1.96 -15.57
CA GLY A 63 10.08 -0.82 -16.45
C GLY A 63 9.20 0.39 -16.15
N ILE A 64 8.76 0.56 -14.89
CA ILE A 64 7.94 1.72 -14.50
C ILE A 64 8.80 3.00 -14.57
N GLU A 65 8.43 3.88 -15.51
CA GLU A 65 9.07 5.18 -15.69
C GLU A 65 8.78 6.12 -14.51
N GLY A 66 9.73 7.00 -14.17
CA GLY A 66 9.57 7.94 -13.05
C GLY A 66 9.64 7.31 -11.66
N ARG A 67 9.89 5.99 -11.53
CA ARG A 67 9.96 5.29 -10.22
C ARG A 67 10.91 5.89 -9.18
N LYS A 68 11.92 6.65 -9.63
CA LYS A 68 12.90 7.31 -8.77
C LYS A 68 12.29 8.44 -7.96
N ASP A 69 11.27 9.10 -8.52
CA ASP A 69 10.61 10.26 -7.91
C ASP A 69 9.34 9.85 -7.15
N MET A 70 8.87 8.61 -7.34
CA MET A 70 7.67 8.07 -6.69
C MET A 70 7.86 7.83 -5.19
N GLN A 71 6.88 8.24 -4.39
CA GLN A 71 6.71 7.83 -3.00
C GLN A 71 6.32 6.35 -2.90
N LYS A 72 6.39 5.78 -1.69
CA LYS A 72 6.13 4.35 -1.47
C LYS A 72 4.73 3.93 -1.95
N TRP A 73 3.71 4.74 -1.64
CA TRP A 73 2.33 4.48 -2.04
C TRP A 73 2.12 4.64 -3.56
N GLU A 74 2.91 5.48 -4.23
CA GLU A 74 2.89 5.62 -5.69
C GLU A 74 3.51 4.40 -6.36
N LEU A 75 4.59 3.86 -5.81
CA LEU A 75 5.15 2.59 -6.26
C LEU A 75 4.15 1.44 -6.10
N ILE A 76 3.44 1.36 -4.97
CA ILE A 76 2.38 0.36 -4.74
C ILE A 76 1.29 0.46 -5.82
N LYS A 77 0.80 1.67 -6.11
CA LYS A 77 -0.23 1.89 -7.15
C LYS A 77 0.29 1.53 -8.54
N ALA A 78 1.47 2.00 -8.89
CA ALA A 78 2.07 1.73 -10.19
C ALA A 78 2.31 0.22 -10.41
N LEU A 79 2.77 -0.49 -9.38
CA LEU A 79 2.94 -1.95 -9.41
C LEU A 79 1.61 -2.70 -9.48
N ALA A 80 0.56 -2.18 -8.86
CA ALA A 80 -0.79 -2.72 -8.93
C ALA A 80 -1.52 -2.42 -10.26
N GLY A 81 -0.93 -1.57 -11.12
CA GLY A 81 -1.57 -1.09 -12.36
C GLY A 81 -2.72 -0.12 -12.10
N ARG A 82 -2.63 0.69 -11.05
CA ARG A 82 -3.68 1.60 -10.55
C ARG A 82 -3.22 3.05 -10.45
#